data_AF-A0A3S4B252-F1
#
_entry.id   AF-A0A3S4B252-F1
#
_cell.length_a   1.000
_cell.length_b   1.000
_cell.length_c   1.000
_cell.angle_alpha   90.00
_cell.angle_beta   90.00
_cell.angle_gamma   90.00
#
_symmetry.space_group_name_H-M   'P 1'
#
loop_
_entity.id
_entity.type
_entity.pdbx_description
1 polymer ?
#
loop_
_entity_poly.entity_id
_entity_poly.type
_entity_poly.pdbx_seq_one_letter_code
_entity_poly.pdbx_strand_id
1 'polypeptide(L)'
;MAKDKRSKAPGPPATASAAPAAVPPSWPPFKPALPVVDLALESLVQDKVVVLRSFFPRSLCKDYVSFLRELPLVTTPGKPKRGEALRVNDRYQIDDARFAHRLWTETGLKEALLSKDVAHDDSNNVTLKPETGPALPARTTWTLLLYLTSSADGCIGGETVFYPHDRRSAAEAIAVSPEMGMLLLHKHGHDCMLHEAREVTAGEKWVIRTDLCVRR
;
A
#
# COMPACT_ATOMS: atom_id res chain seq x y z
N MET A 1 52.17 -3.46 -33.90
CA MET A 1 51.14 -2.41 -33.97
C MET A 1 49.97 -2.80 -33.07
N ALA A 2 50.08 -2.56 -31.76
CA ALA A 2 48.99 -2.76 -30.80
C ALA A 2 48.33 -1.40 -30.56
N LYS A 3 47.00 -1.31 -30.73
CA LYS A 3 46.22 -0.10 -30.47
C LYS A 3 45.41 -0.31 -29.19
N ASP A 4 45.82 0.37 -28.12
CA ASP A 4 45.07 0.48 -26.87
C ASP A 4 43.73 1.21 -27.09
N LYS A 5 42.62 0.58 -26.68
CA LYS A 5 41.32 1.24 -26.53
C LYS A 5 41.15 1.67 -25.07
N ARG A 6 41.33 2.96 -24.78
CA ARG A 6 40.92 3.58 -23.50
C ARG A 6 39.39 3.52 -23.37
N SER A 7 38.91 2.85 -22.33
CA SER A 7 37.52 2.87 -21.88
C SER A 7 37.16 4.21 -21.23
N LYS A 8 36.07 4.82 -21.69
CA LYS A 8 35.53 6.11 -21.23
C LYS A 8 34.69 5.89 -19.96
N ALA A 9 34.97 6.64 -18.90
CA ALA A 9 34.26 6.55 -17.62
C ALA A 9 32.79 7.02 -17.74
N PRO A 10 31.84 6.48 -16.93
CA PRO A 10 30.44 6.90 -16.96
C PRO A 10 30.32 8.32 -16.36
N GLY A 11 29.56 9.19 -17.03
CA GLY A 11 29.20 10.50 -16.50
C GLY A 11 28.25 10.40 -15.30
N PRO A 12 28.16 11.45 -14.47
CA PRO A 12 27.31 11.48 -13.29
C PRO A 12 25.82 11.32 -13.65
N PRO A 13 25.00 10.71 -12.78
CA PRO A 13 23.59 10.50 -13.05
C PRO A 13 22.86 11.84 -13.15
N ALA A 14 22.04 11.98 -14.19
CA ALA A 14 21.19 13.14 -14.41
C ALA A 14 20.24 13.34 -13.21
N THR A 15 20.28 14.52 -12.62
CA THR A 15 19.32 14.97 -11.62
C THR A 15 17.93 15.04 -12.26
N ALA A 16 17.03 14.16 -11.82
CA ALA A 16 15.63 14.22 -12.20
C ALA A 16 15.04 15.56 -11.69
N SER A 17 14.56 16.38 -12.62
CA SER A 17 13.85 17.62 -12.31
C SER A 17 12.60 17.31 -11.49
N ALA A 18 12.47 17.95 -10.32
CA ALA A 18 11.34 17.76 -9.43
C ALA A 18 10.06 18.35 -10.06
N ALA A 19 9.05 17.52 -10.27
CA ALA A 19 7.72 17.97 -10.65
C ALA A 19 7.13 18.88 -9.54
N PRO A 20 6.30 19.88 -9.87
CA PRO A 20 5.62 20.72 -8.88
C PRO A 20 4.78 19.83 -7.93
N ALA A 21 4.80 20.17 -6.64
CA ALA A 21 4.02 19.45 -5.63
C ALA A 21 2.52 19.54 -5.96
N ALA A 22 1.88 18.39 -6.18
CA ALA A 22 0.45 18.31 -6.46
C ALA A 22 -0.35 18.71 -5.21
N VAL A 23 -1.46 19.45 -5.41
CA VAL A 23 -2.37 19.84 -4.32
C VAL A 23 -3.15 18.60 -3.85
N PRO A 24 -3.15 18.29 -2.54
CA PRO A 24 -3.95 17.19 -2.00
C PRO A 24 -5.45 17.36 -2.29
N PRO A 25 -6.16 16.29 -2.67
CA PRO A 25 -7.57 16.39 -2.98
C PRO A 25 -8.40 16.47 -1.69
N SER A 26 -9.65 16.87 -1.80
CA SER A 26 -10.55 16.96 -0.63
C SER A 26 -11.13 15.59 -0.26
N TRP A 27 -10.37 14.80 0.50
CA TRP A 27 -10.78 13.47 0.96
C TRP A 27 -12.14 13.47 1.68
N PRO A 28 -13.02 12.47 1.44
CA PRO A 28 -14.28 12.37 2.16
C PRO A 28 -14.06 12.30 3.69
N PRO A 29 -14.91 12.95 4.49
CA PRO A 29 -14.78 12.95 5.94
C PRO A 29 -15.06 11.55 6.51
N PHE A 30 -14.45 11.21 7.64
CA PHE A 30 -14.74 9.96 8.34
C PHE A 30 -16.07 10.09 9.08
N LYS A 31 -17.16 9.79 8.37
CA LYS A 31 -18.52 9.80 8.91
C LYS A 31 -19.20 8.45 8.68
N PRO A 32 -19.78 7.82 9.74
CA PRO A 32 -19.71 8.23 11.16
C PRO A 32 -18.28 8.24 11.71
N ALA A 33 -18.08 8.78 12.91
CA ALA A 33 -16.79 8.72 13.58
C ALA A 33 -16.33 7.25 13.73
N LEU A 34 -15.04 7.01 13.52
CA LEU A 34 -14.44 5.69 13.53
C LEU A 34 -13.68 5.43 14.84
N PRO A 35 -13.47 4.17 15.23
CA PRO A 35 -14.03 2.97 14.58
C PRO A 35 -15.52 2.79 14.93
N VAL A 36 -16.29 2.17 14.03
CA VAL A 36 -17.72 1.85 14.26
C VAL A 36 -17.94 0.54 15.01
N VAL A 37 -16.88 -0.27 15.13
CA VAL A 37 -16.83 -1.56 15.83
C VAL A 37 -15.47 -1.70 16.49
N ASP A 38 -15.34 -2.59 17.47
CA ASP A 38 -14.04 -2.91 18.04
C ASP A 38 -13.15 -3.58 16.99
N LEU A 39 -11.96 -3.02 16.77
CA LEU A 39 -11.01 -3.53 15.79
C LEU A 39 -10.19 -4.68 16.38
N ALA A 40 -10.28 -5.85 15.77
CA ALA A 40 -9.50 -7.03 16.14
C ALA A 40 -8.39 -7.30 15.11
N LEU A 41 -7.13 -7.32 15.55
CA LEU A 41 -6.02 -7.77 14.73
C LEU A 41 -6.05 -9.30 14.60
N GLU A 42 -6.39 -9.78 13.40
CA GLU A 42 -6.38 -11.18 13.02
C GLU A 42 -5.10 -11.49 12.23
N SER A 43 -4.33 -12.48 12.67
CA SER A 43 -3.12 -12.90 11.95
C SER A 43 -3.45 -14.02 10.96
N LEU A 44 -3.17 -13.78 9.68
CA LEU A 44 -3.26 -14.78 8.61
C LEU A 44 -1.92 -15.52 8.45
N VAL A 45 -0.82 -14.78 8.64
CA VAL A 45 0.53 -15.33 8.76
C VAL A 45 1.18 -14.64 9.94
N GLN A 46 1.64 -15.44 10.91
CA GLN A 46 2.25 -14.94 12.13
C GLN A 46 3.34 -13.91 11.81
N ASP A 47 3.23 -12.74 12.42
CA ASP A 47 4.16 -11.60 12.31
C ASP A 47 4.39 -11.04 10.89
N LYS A 48 3.66 -11.52 9.88
CA LYS A 48 3.87 -11.12 8.46
C LYS A 48 2.64 -10.61 7.75
N VAL A 49 1.47 -11.19 8.00
CA VAL A 49 0.21 -10.79 7.34
C VAL A 49 -0.89 -10.75 8.39
N VAL A 50 -1.48 -9.58 8.58
CA VAL A 50 -2.59 -9.37 9.52
C VAL A 50 -3.70 -8.59 8.85
N VAL A 51 -4.93 -8.75 9.33
CA VAL A 51 -6.10 -8.04 8.84
C VAL A 51 -6.88 -7.41 9.99
N LEU A 52 -7.50 -6.27 9.68
CA LEU A 52 -8.51 -5.61 10.50
C LEU A 52 -9.79 -5.57 9.67
N ARG A 53 -10.79 -6.35 10.06
CA ARG A 53 -12.09 -6.40 9.38
C ARG A 53 -12.96 -5.23 9.82
N SER A 54 -13.84 -4.79 8.92
CA SER A 54 -14.74 -3.64 9.17
C SER A 54 -14.00 -2.37 9.64
N PHE A 55 -12.77 -2.17 9.18
CA PHE A 55 -11.97 -0.97 9.47
C PHE A 55 -12.68 0.29 8.97
N PHE A 56 -13.21 0.24 7.75
CA PHE A 56 -14.16 1.24 7.25
C PHE A 56 -15.57 0.63 7.16
N PRO A 57 -16.63 1.36 7.55
CA PRO A 57 -17.99 0.95 7.25
C PRO A 57 -18.24 1.00 5.75
N ARG A 58 -19.13 0.12 5.26
CA ARG A 58 -19.46 -0.01 3.84
C ARG A 58 -19.91 1.31 3.18
N SER A 59 -20.65 2.15 3.91
CA SER A 59 -21.07 3.47 3.41
C SER A 59 -19.87 4.35 3.08
N LEU A 60 -18.89 4.43 4.00
CA LEU A 60 -17.68 5.22 3.81
C LEU A 60 -16.84 4.66 2.65
N CYS A 61 -16.77 3.33 2.48
CA CYS A 61 -16.10 2.74 1.31
C CYS A 61 -16.73 3.21 0.00
N LYS A 62 -18.07 3.26 -0.08
CA LYS A 62 -18.78 3.72 -1.29
C LYS A 62 -18.55 5.21 -1.57
N ASP A 63 -18.53 6.04 -0.53
CA ASP A 63 -18.20 7.47 -0.66
C ASP A 63 -16.78 7.65 -1.20
N TYR A 64 -15.81 6.90 -0.66
CA TYR A 64 -14.44 6.91 -1.15
C TYR A 64 -14.32 6.39 -2.57
N VAL A 65 -14.99 5.31 -2.95
CA VAL A 65 -14.99 4.83 -4.35
C VAL A 65 -15.55 5.90 -5.29
N SER A 66 -16.65 6.55 -4.92
CA SER A 66 -17.28 7.60 -5.73
C SER A 66 -16.32 8.78 -5.94
N PHE A 67 -15.67 9.22 -4.86
CA PHE A 67 -14.64 10.27 -4.90
C PHE A 67 -13.39 9.86 -5.72
N LEU A 68 -12.86 8.64 -5.52
CA LEU A 68 -11.65 8.19 -6.18
C LEU A 68 -11.81 8.08 -7.71
N ARG A 69 -13.03 7.83 -8.21
CA ARG A 69 -13.35 7.85 -9.64
C ARG A 69 -13.17 9.22 -10.29
N GLU A 70 -13.28 10.30 -9.51
CA GLU A 70 -13.13 11.67 -10.00
C GLU A 70 -11.66 12.09 -10.09
N LEU A 71 -10.74 11.31 -9.52
CA LEU A 71 -9.31 11.60 -9.55
C LEU A 71 -8.68 11.23 -10.90
N PRO A 72 -7.62 11.93 -11.33
CA PRO A 72 -6.93 11.66 -12.59
C PRO A 72 -6.03 10.43 -12.46
N LEU A 73 -6.63 9.25 -12.46
CA LEU A 73 -5.91 7.98 -12.42
C LEU A 73 -5.10 7.77 -13.71
N VAL A 74 -3.89 7.24 -13.56
CA VAL A 74 -3.00 6.91 -14.68
C VAL A 74 -2.71 5.42 -14.67
N THR A 75 -2.95 4.75 -15.79
CA THR A 75 -2.60 3.33 -15.96
C THR A 75 -1.10 3.15 -15.83
N THR A 76 -0.68 2.24 -14.94
CA THR A 76 0.75 1.96 -14.76
C THR A 76 1.34 1.44 -16.07
N PRO A 77 2.44 2.00 -16.58
CA PRO A 77 2.99 1.57 -17.85
C PRO A 77 3.72 0.22 -17.74
N GLY A 78 3.60 -0.60 -18.79
CA GLY A 78 4.74 -1.36 -19.31
C GLY A 78 4.76 -2.88 -19.10
N LYS A 79 5.44 -3.54 -20.05
CA LYS A 79 5.89 -4.93 -19.95
C LYS A 79 6.88 -5.05 -18.77
N PRO A 80 6.67 -5.97 -17.83
CA PRO A 80 7.53 -6.12 -16.66
C PRO A 80 8.94 -6.56 -17.06
N LYS A 81 9.95 -6.18 -16.29
CA LYS A 81 11.28 -6.82 -16.40
C LYS A 81 11.19 -8.26 -15.89
N ARG A 82 12.18 -9.09 -16.25
CA ARG A 82 12.28 -10.47 -15.74
C ARG A 82 12.31 -10.44 -14.21
N GLY A 83 11.32 -11.06 -13.57
CA GLY A 83 11.18 -11.11 -12.11
C GLY A 83 10.29 -10.01 -11.52
N GLU A 84 9.89 -9.00 -12.29
CA GLU A 84 8.92 -7.99 -11.85
C GLU A 84 7.48 -8.42 -12.15
N ALA A 85 6.53 -7.97 -11.34
CA ALA A 85 5.11 -8.19 -11.58
C ALA A 85 4.62 -7.30 -12.74
N LEU A 86 3.79 -7.85 -13.62
CA LEU A 86 3.02 -7.07 -14.59
C LEU A 86 2.13 -6.08 -13.83
N ARG A 87 2.17 -4.81 -14.20
CA ARG A 87 1.35 -3.75 -13.59
C ARG A 87 0.52 -3.09 -14.68
N VAL A 88 -0.77 -3.39 -14.68
CA VAL A 88 -1.76 -2.81 -15.59
C VAL A 88 -2.86 -2.07 -14.83
N ASN A 89 -2.66 -1.81 -13.54
CA ASN A 89 -3.63 -1.13 -12.70
C ASN A 89 -3.51 0.39 -12.82
N ASP A 90 -4.65 1.06 -12.73
CA ASP A 90 -4.76 2.51 -12.63
C ASP A 90 -4.26 3.01 -11.25
N ARG A 91 -3.56 4.14 -11.25
CA ARG A 91 -2.93 4.71 -10.06
C ARG A 91 -3.08 6.22 -9.99
N TYR A 92 -3.40 6.69 -8.80
CA TYR A 92 -3.21 8.06 -8.37
C TYR A 92 -2.32 8.01 -7.12
N GLN A 93 -1.30 8.87 -7.06
CA GLN A 93 -0.35 8.92 -5.95
C GLN A 93 -0.19 10.36 -5.51
N ILE A 94 -0.32 10.60 -4.20
CA ILE A 94 -0.12 11.90 -3.59
C ILE A 94 0.49 11.74 -2.19
N ASP A 95 1.25 12.75 -1.76
CA ASP A 95 1.70 12.90 -0.38
C ASP A 95 0.75 13.87 0.32
N ASP A 96 0.08 13.40 1.37
CA ASP A 96 -0.87 14.17 2.16
C ASP A 96 -0.71 13.81 3.64
N ALA A 97 0.12 14.60 4.34
CA ALA A 97 0.40 14.41 5.75
C ALA A 97 -0.84 14.56 6.63
N ARG A 98 -1.80 15.41 6.23
CA ARG A 98 -3.04 15.64 6.99
C ARG A 98 -3.93 14.41 6.90
N PHE A 99 -4.16 13.87 5.70
CA PHE A 99 -4.92 12.65 5.53
C PHE A 99 -4.26 11.46 6.23
N ALA A 100 -2.94 11.30 6.10
CA ALA A 100 -2.19 10.25 6.78
C ALA A 100 -2.31 10.35 8.31
N HIS A 101 -2.22 11.56 8.86
CA HIS A 101 -2.40 11.79 10.30
C HIS A 101 -3.80 11.39 10.75
N ARG A 102 -4.85 11.83 10.04
CA ARG A 102 -6.24 11.46 10.33
C ARG A 102 -6.44 9.96 10.24
N LEU A 103 -5.92 9.30 9.20
CA LEU A 103 -6.01 7.85 9.05
C LEU A 103 -5.37 7.12 10.24
N TRP A 104 -4.28 7.66 10.80
CA TRP A 104 -3.62 7.10 11.98
C TRP A 104 -4.40 7.32 13.28
N THR A 105 -4.92 8.53 13.52
CA THR A 105 -5.46 8.94 14.83
C THR A 105 -6.98 8.88 14.96
N GLU A 106 -7.72 8.96 13.85
CA GLU A 106 -9.19 9.06 13.87
C GLU A 106 -9.89 7.73 13.51
N THR A 107 -9.15 6.68 13.15
CA THR A 107 -9.74 5.42 12.66
C THR A 107 -9.67 4.25 13.64
N GLY A 108 -8.99 4.43 14.78
CA GLY A 108 -8.64 3.35 15.69
C GLY A 108 -7.40 2.55 15.27
N LEU A 109 -6.74 2.88 14.15
CA LEU A 109 -5.55 2.18 13.65
C LEU A 109 -4.40 2.22 14.64
N LYS A 110 -4.11 3.41 15.20
CA LYS A 110 -3.07 3.61 16.19
C LYS A 110 -3.30 2.71 17.41
N GLU A 111 -4.50 2.75 17.97
CA GLU A 111 -4.89 2.00 19.15
C GLU A 111 -4.79 0.49 18.90
N ALA A 112 -5.33 0.04 17.76
CA ALA A 112 -5.28 -1.37 17.36
C ALA A 112 -3.83 -1.89 17.28
N LEU A 113 -2.93 -1.12 16.67
CA LEU A 113 -1.53 -1.53 16.48
C LEU A 113 -0.65 -1.37 17.72
N LEU A 114 -0.93 -0.38 18.58
CA LEU A 114 -0.17 -0.19 19.83
C LEU A 114 -0.67 -1.08 20.96
N SER A 115 -1.84 -1.72 20.82
CA SER A 115 -2.39 -2.64 21.82
C SER A 115 -1.64 -3.99 21.94
N LYS A 116 -0.72 -4.29 21.01
CA LYS A 116 0.10 -5.52 21.01
C LYS A 116 1.57 -5.19 20.66
N ASP A 117 2.51 -5.83 21.35
CA ASP A 117 3.95 -5.74 21.07
C ASP A 117 4.30 -6.41 19.73
N VAL A 118 4.20 -5.68 18.62
CA VAL A 118 4.64 -6.16 17.30
C VAL A 118 6.15 -6.01 17.20
N ALA A 119 6.88 -7.13 17.24
CA ALA A 119 8.34 -7.17 17.16
C ALA A 119 8.88 -6.62 15.81
N HIS A 120 9.99 -5.88 15.93
CA HIS A 120 10.62 -5.10 14.87
C HIS A 120 11.64 -5.93 14.09
N ASP A 121 11.51 -5.97 12.76
CA ASP A 121 12.59 -6.33 11.82
C ASP A 121 12.32 -5.71 10.42
N ASP A 122 13.31 -5.69 9.54
CA ASP A 122 13.77 -4.61 8.67
C ASP A 122 12.91 -4.01 7.53
N SER A 123 13.07 -2.70 7.27
CA SER A 123 12.19 -1.86 6.42
C SER A 123 12.86 -1.04 5.30
N ASN A 124 12.06 -0.39 4.43
CA ASN A 124 12.53 0.47 3.32
C ASN A 124 12.68 1.94 3.68
N ASN A 125 13.71 2.64 3.20
CA ASN A 125 13.98 4.02 3.61
C ASN A 125 13.08 5.03 2.89
N VAL A 126 12.43 5.90 3.64
CA VAL A 126 11.65 7.04 3.15
C VAL A 126 12.07 8.31 3.86
N THR A 127 11.88 9.46 3.24
CA THR A 127 12.14 10.76 3.86
C THR A 127 10.81 11.48 4.02
N LEU A 128 10.33 11.59 5.25
CA LEU A 128 9.11 12.33 5.56
C LEU A 128 9.42 13.82 5.59
N LYS A 129 8.58 14.65 4.98
CA LYS A 129 8.70 16.11 5.02
C LYS A 129 7.59 16.65 5.92
N PRO A 130 7.88 16.98 7.20
CA PRO A 130 6.89 17.61 8.06
C PRO A 130 6.52 18.99 7.51
N GLU A 131 5.32 19.49 7.81
CA GLU A 131 4.93 20.85 7.44
C GLU A 131 5.80 21.92 8.12
N THR A 132 6.37 21.59 9.28
CA THR A 132 7.34 22.41 10.00
C THR A 132 8.51 21.56 10.48
N GLY A 133 9.73 21.94 10.09
CA GLY A 133 10.97 21.28 10.53
C GLY A 133 11.74 20.54 9.43
N PRO A 134 12.90 19.95 9.78
CA PRO A 134 13.76 19.26 8.83
C PRO A 134 13.13 17.95 8.35
N ALA A 135 13.52 17.53 7.15
CA ALA A 135 13.13 16.24 6.60
C ALA A 135 13.58 15.11 7.54
N LEU A 136 12.66 14.20 7.87
CA LEU A 136 12.89 13.11 8.82
C LEU A 136 13.15 11.81 8.07
N PRO A 137 14.34 11.20 8.22
CA PRO A 137 14.59 9.88 7.69
C PRO A 137 13.73 8.86 8.45
N ALA A 138 13.01 8.04 7.70
CA ALA A 138 12.09 7.03 8.19
C ALA A 138 12.20 5.74 7.37
N ARG A 139 11.53 4.69 7.83
CA ARG A 139 11.61 3.33 7.30
C ARG A 139 10.21 2.71 7.23
N THR A 140 9.77 2.26 6.05
CA THR A 140 8.48 1.60 5.81
C THR A 140 8.51 0.14 6.24
N THR A 141 7.83 -0.18 7.34
CA THR A 141 7.78 -1.50 8.00
C THR A 141 6.63 -2.39 7.55
N TRP A 142 5.52 -1.78 7.19
CA TRP A 142 4.33 -2.49 6.73
C TRP A 142 3.69 -1.73 5.58
N THR A 143 3.17 -2.46 4.61
CA THR A 143 2.25 -1.93 3.62
C THR A 143 0.82 -2.21 4.08
N LEU A 144 -0.03 -1.19 3.96
CA LEU A 144 -1.44 -1.19 4.31
C LEU A 144 -2.26 -1.14 3.02
N LEU A 145 -3.20 -2.06 2.86
CA LEU A 145 -4.15 -2.13 1.76
C LEU A 145 -5.58 -2.08 2.31
N LEU A 146 -6.25 -0.94 2.16
CA LEU A 146 -7.66 -0.79 2.51
C LEU A 146 -8.51 -1.14 1.30
N TYR A 147 -9.23 -2.25 1.36
CA TYR A 147 -10.14 -2.69 0.31
C TYR A 147 -11.46 -1.92 0.39
N LEU A 148 -11.85 -1.26 -0.70
CA LEU A 148 -13.08 -0.47 -0.77
C LEU A 148 -14.21 -1.17 -1.53
N THR A 149 -13.93 -2.34 -2.10
CA THR A 149 -14.85 -3.14 -2.91
C THR A 149 -14.70 -4.62 -2.58
N SER A 150 -15.76 -5.38 -2.84
CA SER A 150 -15.81 -6.83 -2.63
C SER A 150 -16.62 -7.52 -3.72
N SER A 151 -16.69 -8.85 -3.67
CA SER A 151 -17.57 -9.64 -4.55
C SER A 151 -19.04 -9.24 -4.45
N ALA A 152 -19.50 -8.81 -3.26
CA ALA A 152 -20.86 -8.31 -3.06
C ALA A 152 -21.16 -7.02 -3.86
N ASP A 153 -20.12 -6.32 -4.29
CA ASP A 153 -20.20 -5.09 -5.10
C ASP A 153 -19.84 -5.37 -6.58
N GLY A 154 -19.75 -6.64 -6.97
CA GLY A 154 -19.43 -7.08 -8.33
C GLY A 154 -17.94 -7.24 -8.64
N CYS A 155 -17.04 -6.98 -7.69
CA CYS A 155 -15.60 -7.20 -7.87
C CYS A 155 -15.25 -8.68 -7.68
N ILE A 156 -15.11 -9.43 -8.77
CA ILE A 156 -14.77 -10.86 -8.77
C ILE A 156 -13.27 -11.04 -9.10
N GLY A 157 -12.62 -11.94 -8.35
CA GLY A 157 -11.17 -12.12 -8.39
C GLY A 157 -10.44 -11.05 -7.60
N GLY A 158 -9.24 -10.68 -8.04
CA GLY A 158 -8.48 -9.60 -7.42
C GLY A 158 -7.90 -9.94 -6.05
N GLU A 159 -7.71 -11.21 -5.69
CA GLU A 159 -7.13 -11.59 -4.41
C GLU A 159 -5.71 -11.05 -4.26
N THR A 160 -5.35 -10.65 -3.05
CA THR A 160 -3.95 -10.45 -2.68
C THR A 160 -3.42 -11.79 -2.16
N VAL A 161 -2.47 -12.38 -2.87
CA VAL A 161 -1.97 -13.73 -2.59
C VAL A 161 -0.56 -13.64 -2.05
N PHE A 162 -0.31 -14.34 -0.95
CA PHE A 162 1.01 -14.47 -0.34
C PHE A 162 1.56 -15.88 -0.49
N TYR A 163 2.88 -15.99 -0.66
CA TYR A 163 3.61 -17.23 -0.82
C TYR A 163 4.69 -17.34 0.27
N PRO A 164 4.58 -18.26 1.25
CA PRO A 164 5.50 -18.32 2.38
C PRO A 164 6.95 -18.70 2.06
N HIS A 165 7.19 -19.52 1.04
CA HIS A 165 8.53 -20.06 0.72
C HIS A 165 9.12 -19.50 -0.57
N ASP A 166 8.80 -18.24 -0.91
CA ASP A 166 9.34 -17.51 -2.07
C ASP A 166 9.19 -18.23 -3.43
N ARG A 167 8.21 -19.14 -3.51
CA ARG A 167 7.85 -19.87 -4.73
C ARG A 167 6.36 -19.73 -4.97
N ARG A 168 6.00 -19.45 -6.23
CA ARG A 168 4.60 -19.43 -6.66
C ARG A 168 4.07 -20.86 -6.76
N SER A 169 3.66 -21.42 -5.62
CA SER A 169 3.03 -22.72 -5.51
C SER A 169 1.56 -22.54 -5.18
N ALA A 170 0.67 -23.11 -5.99
CA ALA A 170 -0.77 -23.06 -5.73
C ALA A 170 -1.14 -23.73 -4.40
N ALA A 171 -0.40 -24.76 -3.99
CA ALA A 171 -0.64 -25.49 -2.74
C ALA A 171 -0.31 -24.66 -1.49
N GLU A 172 0.55 -23.65 -1.61
CA GLU A 172 1.00 -22.80 -0.50
C GLU A 172 0.39 -21.39 -0.57
N ALA A 173 -0.44 -21.13 -1.56
CA ALA A 173 -1.00 -19.81 -1.82
C ALA A 173 -1.98 -19.41 -0.70
N ILE A 174 -1.64 -18.38 0.05
CA ILE A 174 -2.53 -17.76 1.02
C ILE A 174 -3.25 -16.62 0.31
N ALA A 175 -4.41 -16.92 -0.25
CA ALA A 175 -5.22 -15.96 -0.99
C ALA A 175 -6.13 -15.18 -0.04
N VAL A 176 -5.99 -13.86 -0.02
CA VAL A 176 -6.89 -12.96 0.71
C VAL A 176 -7.82 -12.28 -0.27
N SER A 177 -9.09 -12.65 -0.22
CA SER A 177 -10.14 -12.05 -1.05
C SER A 177 -10.42 -10.61 -0.61
N PRO A 178 -10.68 -9.67 -1.54
CA PRO A 178 -11.09 -8.32 -1.20
C PRO A 178 -12.42 -8.33 -0.42
N GLU A 179 -12.37 -7.80 0.79
CA GLU A 179 -13.55 -7.58 1.63
C GLU A 179 -13.73 -6.08 1.84
N MET A 180 -14.91 -5.54 1.52
CA MET A 180 -15.17 -4.10 1.62
C MET A 180 -15.00 -3.65 3.07
N GLY A 181 -14.15 -2.64 3.25
CA GLY A 181 -13.85 -2.08 4.56
C GLY A 181 -12.78 -2.84 5.33
N MET A 182 -12.22 -3.93 4.80
CA MET A 182 -11.10 -4.62 5.44
C MET A 182 -9.78 -3.90 5.14
N LEU A 183 -8.97 -3.71 6.18
CA LEU A 183 -7.59 -3.27 6.06
C LEU A 183 -6.67 -4.47 6.20
N LEU A 184 -5.89 -4.75 5.16
CA LEU A 184 -4.82 -5.74 5.19
C LEU A 184 -3.48 -5.06 5.44
N LEU A 185 -2.69 -5.62 6.34
CA LEU A 185 -1.32 -5.22 6.59
C LEU A 185 -0.41 -6.39 6.27
N HIS A 186 0.65 -6.13 5.52
CA HIS A 186 1.72 -7.10 5.34
C HIS A 186 3.09 -6.45 5.56
N LYS A 187 4.03 -7.23 6.10
CA LYS A 187 5.41 -6.79 6.28
C LYS A 187 5.98 -6.31 4.95
N HIS A 188 6.82 -5.29 5.04
CA HIS A 188 7.54 -4.70 3.93
C HIS A 188 9.05 -4.79 4.18
N GLY A 189 9.87 -4.61 3.15
CA GLY A 189 11.33 -4.74 3.28
C GLY A 189 11.78 -6.20 3.26
N HIS A 190 12.66 -6.59 4.19
CA HIS A 190 13.28 -7.92 4.20
C HIS A 190 12.28 -9.03 4.52
N ASP A 191 11.31 -8.75 5.40
CA ASP A 191 10.25 -9.69 5.77
C ASP A 191 9.07 -9.70 4.79
N CYS A 192 9.18 -8.96 3.68
CA CYS A 192 8.15 -8.93 2.66
C CYS A 192 8.03 -10.31 2.01
N MET A 193 6.92 -10.98 2.28
CA MET A 193 6.57 -12.21 1.58
C MET A 193 6.42 -11.94 0.08
N LEU A 194 6.81 -12.92 -0.74
CA LEU A 194 6.43 -12.92 -2.15
C LEU A 194 4.90 -12.85 -2.24
N HIS A 195 4.40 -11.86 -2.97
CA HIS A 195 2.97 -11.65 -3.12
C HIS A 195 2.61 -11.12 -4.51
N GLU A 196 1.37 -11.35 -4.92
CA GLU A 196 0.81 -10.80 -6.14
C GLU A 196 -0.64 -10.40 -5.93
N ALA A 197 -1.12 -9.49 -6.79
CA ALA A 197 -2.54 -9.25 -6.96
C ALA A 197 -3.02 -10.13 -8.14
N ARG A 198 -3.96 -11.04 -7.88
CA ARG A 198 -4.62 -11.79 -8.95
C ARG A 198 -5.46 -10.88 -9.82
N GLU A 199 -5.76 -11.37 -11.02
CA GLU A 199 -6.59 -10.66 -11.98
C GLU A 199 -8.00 -10.43 -11.42
N VAL A 200 -8.55 -9.24 -11.69
CA VAL A 200 -9.98 -8.96 -11.49
C VAL A 200 -10.69 -9.45 -12.74
N THR A 201 -11.55 -10.46 -12.61
CA THR A 201 -12.22 -11.10 -13.74
C THR A 201 -13.59 -10.50 -14.03
N ALA A 202 -14.18 -9.77 -13.08
CA ALA A 202 -15.39 -8.98 -13.28
C ALA A 202 -15.45 -7.79 -12.30
N GLY A 203 -16.11 -6.71 -12.71
CA GLY A 203 -16.22 -5.49 -11.91
C GLY A 203 -14.88 -4.76 -11.75
N GLU A 204 -14.73 -4.05 -10.64
CA GLU A 204 -13.55 -3.23 -10.38
C GLU A 204 -13.08 -3.36 -8.93
N LYS A 205 -11.77 -3.49 -8.75
CA LYS A 205 -11.13 -3.51 -7.43
C LYS A 205 -10.56 -2.15 -7.08
N TRP A 206 -11.12 -1.51 -6.06
CA TRP A 206 -10.63 -0.25 -5.49
C TRP A 206 -9.89 -0.48 -4.17
N VAL A 207 -8.67 0.06 -4.07
CA VAL A 207 -7.80 -0.07 -2.90
C VAL A 207 -7.12 1.26 -2.61
N ILE A 208 -7.09 1.66 -1.33
CA ILE A 208 -6.16 2.68 -0.85
C ILE A 208 -4.93 1.97 -0.30
N ARG A 209 -3.76 2.31 -0.82
CA ARG A 209 -2.48 1.81 -0.33
C ARG A 209 -1.75 2.91 0.43
N THR A 210 -1.31 2.60 1.65
CA THR A 210 -0.39 3.44 2.42
C THR A 210 0.67 2.57 3.10
N ASP A 211 1.62 3.19 3.79
CA ASP A 211 2.79 2.53 4.34
C ASP A 211 3.05 3.03 5.78
N LEU A 212 3.27 2.12 6.73
CA LEU A 212 3.67 2.49 8.10
C LEU A 212 5.16 2.81 8.14
N CYS A 213 5.46 4.07 8.44
CA CYS A 213 6.82 4.60 8.46
C CYS A 213 7.27 4.83 9.91
N VAL A 214 8.39 4.22 10.30
CA VAL A 214 9.04 4.45 11.60
C VAL A 214 10.28 5.29 11.43
N ARG A 215 10.63 6.13 12.42
CA ARG A 215 11.87 6.92 12.35
C ARG A 215 13.10 6.00 12.27
N ARG A 216 14.09 6.39 11.46
CA ARG A 216 15.42 5.74 11.42
C ARG A 216 16.33 6.26 12.52
#